data_AF-A0A920J7U0-F1
#
_entry.id   AF-A0A920J7U0-F1
#
_cell.length_a   1.000
_cell.length_b   1.000
_cell.length_c   1.000
_cell.angle_alpha   90.00
_cell.angle_beta   90.00
_cell.angle_gamma   90.00
#
_symmetry.space_group_name_H-M   'P 1'
#
loop_
_entity.id
_entity.type
_entity.pdbx_description
1 polymer ?
#
loop_
_entity_poly.entity_id
_entity_poly.type
_entity_poly.pdbx_seq_one_letter_code
_entity_poly.pdbx_strand_id
1 'polypeptide(L)'
;MLRTFAGIVTILLTVGVYGSTDYQPTTFIKDTKLIGSLHQNNEVEMFLGIPFAVPPINDLRWEKPIAWTPENKKEITANNFQSCMYSEPKNC
;
A
#
# COMPACT_ATOMS: atom_id res chain seq x y z
N MET A 1 29.36 22.98 35.26
CA MET A 1 28.14 23.49 34.59
C MET A 1 28.11 23.19 33.09
N LEU A 2 29.18 23.46 32.32
CA LEU A 2 29.17 23.22 30.86
C LEU A 2 29.14 21.72 30.46
N ARG A 3 29.83 20.84 31.20
CA ARG A 3 29.86 19.38 30.94
C ARG A 3 28.50 18.71 31.18
N THR A 4 27.77 19.14 32.21
CA THR A 4 26.44 18.62 32.55
C THR A 4 25.39 19.11 31.55
N PHE A 5 25.50 20.37 31.09
CA PHE A 5 24.62 20.92 30.07
C PHE A 5 24.82 20.24 28.70
N ALA A 6 26.08 20.02 28.30
CA ALA A 6 26.41 19.27 27.09
C ALA A 6 25.85 17.83 27.15
N GLY A 7 25.96 17.14 28.28
CA GLY A 7 25.40 15.80 28.45
C GLY A 7 23.88 15.74 28.30
N ILE A 8 23.16 16.71 28.89
CA ILE A 8 21.68 16.78 28.78
C ILE A 8 21.25 17.07 27.34
N VAL A 9 21.96 17.96 26.63
CA VAL A 9 21.70 18.25 25.22
C VAL A 9 21.90 16.99 24.36
N THR A 10 22.99 16.24 24.59
CA THR A 10 23.24 14.99 23.83
C THR A 10 22.16 13.94 24.09
N ILE A 11 21.66 13.81 25.32
CA ILE A 11 20.57 12.87 25.66
C ILE A 11 19.25 13.28 25.00
N LEU A 12 18.91 14.56 24.99
CA LEU A 12 17.68 15.03 24.34
C LEU A 12 17.75 14.88 22.81
N LEU A 13 18.93 15.09 22.23
CA LEU A 13 19.16 14.96 20.79
C LEU A 13 19.12 13.51 20.32
N THR A 14 19.58 12.55 21.14
CA THR A 14 19.44 11.13 20.80
C THR A 14 18.00 10.67 20.91
N VAL A 15 17.26 11.03 21.97
CA VAL A 15 15.84 10.65 22.15
C VAL A 15 14.95 11.19 21.01
N GLY A 16 15.19 12.41 20.52
CA GLY A 16 14.41 13.01 19.44
C GLY A 16 14.55 12.30 18.08
N VAL A 17 15.63 11.54 17.85
CA VAL A 17 15.89 10.86 16.57
C VAL A 17 15.24 9.48 16.49
N TYR A 18 14.92 8.84 17.63
CA TYR A 18 14.35 7.49 17.65
C TYR A 18 12.81 7.43 17.46
N GLY A 19 12.15 8.56 17.14
CA GLY A 19 10.71 8.75 17.36
C GLY A 19 9.73 8.64 16.19
N SER A 20 10.11 8.17 14.99
CA SER A 20 9.14 7.93 13.91
C SER A 20 9.46 6.66 13.13
N THR A 21 8.73 5.58 13.42
CA THR A 21 8.70 4.42 12.52
C THR A 21 7.51 4.62 11.60
N ASP A 22 7.74 4.84 10.30
CA ASP A 22 6.67 4.82 9.31
C ASP A 22 6.13 3.38 9.23
N TYR A 23 5.02 3.12 9.93
CA TYR A 23 4.37 1.82 9.88
C TYR A 23 3.77 1.62 8.49
N GLN A 24 4.26 0.60 7.77
CA GLN A 24 3.78 0.24 6.45
C GLN A 24 3.15 -1.15 6.50
N PRO A 25 1.82 -1.27 6.35
CA PRO A 25 1.16 -2.57 6.41
C PRO A 25 1.57 -3.44 5.22
N THR A 26 1.88 -4.70 5.49
CA THR A 26 2.26 -5.67 4.47
C THR A 26 1.61 -7.02 4.74
N THR A 27 1.24 -7.73 3.68
CA THR A 27 0.69 -9.09 3.76
C THR A 27 1.17 -9.92 2.58
N PHE A 28 0.85 -11.20 2.53
CA PHE A 28 1.26 -12.12 1.47
C PHE A 28 0.08 -12.85 0.85
N ILE A 29 0.07 -12.95 -0.48
CA ILE A 29 -0.76 -13.89 -1.23
C ILE A 29 0.20 -14.85 -1.92
N LYS A 30 0.21 -16.12 -1.48
CA LYS A 30 1.25 -17.10 -1.85
C LYS A 30 2.64 -16.49 -1.55
N ASP A 31 3.51 -16.37 -2.55
CA ASP A 31 4.86 -15.83 -2.43
C ASP A 31 4.97 -14.34 -2.83
N THR A 32 3.83 -13.67 -3.05
CA THR A 32 3.80 -12.24 -3.40
C THR A 32 3.49 -11.39 -2.20
N LYS A 33 4.38 -10.45 -1.90
CA LYS A 33 4.20 -9.42 -0.88
C LYS A 33 3.27 -8.32 -1.40
N LEU A 34 2.22 -8.03 -0.65
CA LEU A 34 1.36 -6.86 -0.85
C LEU A 34 1.80 -5.75 0.10
N ILE A 35 1.99 -4.55 -0.42
CA ILE A 35 2.33 -3.35 0.34
C ILE A 35 1.10 -2.45 0.34
N GLY A 36 0.49 -2.30 1.52
CA GLY A 36 -0.69 -1.46 1.73
C GLY A 36 -0.35 -0.08 2.28
N SER A 37 -1.39 0.60 2.77
CA SER A 37 -1.31 1.91 3.42
C SER A 37 -2.22 1.96 4.64
N LEU A 38 -1.98 2.90 5.55
CA LEU A 38 -2.92 3.22 6.62
C LEU A 38 -3.94 4.26 6.15
N HIS A 39 -5.19 4.10 6.58
CA HIS A 39 -6.20 5.15 6.47
C HIS A 39 -5.75 6.41 7.24
N GLN A 40 -6.28 7.57 6.89
CA GLN A 40 -5.84 8.87 7.45
C GLN A 40 -5.95 8.96 8.98
N ASN A 41 -6.86 8.21 9.60
CA ASN A 41 -6.99 8.14 11.05
C ASN A 41 -6.02 7.12 11.71
N ASN A 42 -5.20 6.41 10.94
CA ASN A 42 -4.26 5.36 11.36
C ASN A 42 -4.90 4.15 12.06
N GLU A 43 -6.22 3.95 11.94
CA GLU A 43 -6.93 2.84 12.60
C GLU A 43 -7.21 1.66 11.66
N VAL A 44 -7.08 1.87 10.35
CA VAL A 44 -7.45 0.87 9.33
C VAL A 44 -6.30 0.68 8.35
N GLU A 45 -5.86 -0.56 8.21
CA GLU A 45 -4.96 -0.98 7.14
C GLU A 45 -5.74 -1.18 5.84
N MET A 46 -5.21 -0.66 4.74
CA MET A 46 -5.86 -0.66 3.43
C MET A 46 -4.98 -1.35 2.39
N PHE A 47 -5.56 -2.32 1.68
CA PHE A 47 -4.95 -2.98 0.53
C PHE A 47 -5.91 -2.86 -0.67
N LEU A 48 -5.68 -1.87 -1.52
CA LEU A 48 -6.57 -1.41 -2.57
C LEU A 48 -6.07 -1.85 -3.96
N GLY A 49 -6.99 -2.26 -4.83
CA GLY A 49 -6.69 -2.58 -6.22
C GLY A 49 -5.92 -3.90 -6.44
N ILE A 50 -6.06 -4.87 -5.53
CA ILE A 50 -5.43 -6.19 -5.65
C ILE A 50 -6.01 -6.93 -6.88
N PRO A 51 -5.18 -7.42 -7.82
CA PRO A 51 -5.67 -8.19 -8.96
C PRO A 51 -6.22 -9.55 -8.52
N PHE A 52 -7.37 -9.93 -9.07
CA PHE A 52 -7.99 -11.25 -8.86
C PHE A 52 -8.27 -11.99 -10.18
N ALA A 53 -8.24 -11.29 -11.32
CA ALA A 53 -8.43 -11.84 -12.65
C ALA A 53 -7.46 -11.19 -13.66
N VAL A 54 -7.21 -11.89 -14.77
CA VAL A 54 -6.49 -11.34 -15.93
C VAL A 54 -7.35 -10.22 -16.55
N PRO A 55 -6.75 -9.08 -16.99
CA PRO A 55 -7.50 -8.00 -17.62
C PRO A 55 -8.35 -8.48 -18.83
N PRO A 56 -9.67 -8.22 -18.87
CA PRO A 56 -10.56 -8.69 -19.92
C PRO A 56 -10.50 -7.77 -21.15
N ILE A 57 -9.36 -7.75 -21.83
CA ILE A 57 -9.09 -6.93 -23.01
C ILE A 57 -9.03 -7.80 -24.28
N ASN A 58 -9.25 -7.17 -25.44
CA ASN A 58 -9.24 -7.84 -26.75
C ASN A 58 -10.16 -9.07 -26.77
N ASP A 59 -9.63 -10.22 -27.15
CA ASP A 59 -10.36 -11.49 -27.25
C ASP A 59 -10.91 -11.96 -25.88
N LEU A 60 -10.36 -11.46 -24.76
CA LEU A 60 -10.84 -11.80 -23.41
C LEU A 60 -12.04 -10.95 -22.95
N ARG A 61 -12.47 -9.93 -23.72
CA ARG A 61 -13.50 -8.97 -23.27
C ARG A 61 -14.83 -9.64 -22.92
N TRP A 62 -15.22 -10.66 -23.67
CA TRP A 62 -16.50 -11.35 -23.54
C TRP A 62 -16.38 -12.74 -22.95
N GLU A 63 -15.16 -13.14 -22.61
CA GLU A 63 -14.86 -14.43 -22.03
C GLU A 63 -15.09 -14.45 -20.53
N LYS A 64 -15.19 -15.66 -19.97
CA LYS A 64 -15.22 -15.82 -18.52
C LYS A 64 -13.91 -15.31 -17.90
N PRO A 65 -13.94 -14.68 -16.71
CA PRO A 65 -12.73 -14.24 -16.03
C PRO A 65 -11.76 -15.40 -15.82
N ILE A 66 -10.50 -15.17 -16.19
CA ILE A 66 -9.40 -16.09 -15.92
C ILE A 66 -8.77 -15.65 -14.60
N ALA A 67 -8.65 -16.58 -13.64
CA ALA A 67 -8.09 -16.28 -12.33
C ALA A 67 -6.66 -15.73 -12.46
N TRP A 68 -6.37 -14.64 -11.75
CA TRP A 68 -5.03 -14.09 -11.71
C TRP A 68 -4.13 -14.96 -10.83
N THR A 69 -2.95 -15.29 -11.33
CA THR A 69 -1.89 -15.91 -10.55
C THR A 69 -0.73 -14.92 -10.41
N PRO A 70 -0.11 -14.83 -9.22
CA PRO A 70 1.08 -14.01 -8.96
C PRO A 70 2.36 -14.48 -9.67
N GLU A 71 2.26 -14.95 -10.92
CA GLU A 71 3.41 -15.47 -11.64
C GLU A 71 4.43 -14.35 -11.90
N ASN A 72 5.61 -14.52 -11.32
CA ASN A 72 6.78 -13.63 -11.43
C ASN A 72 6.70 -12.27 -10.70
N LYS A 73 5.67 -12.00 -9.89
CA LYS A 73 5.62 -10.78 -9.06
C LYS A 73 5.97 -11.07 -7.61
N LYS A 74 7.14 -10.59 -7.18
CA LYS A 74 7.55 -10.67 -5.77
C LYS A 74 6.81 -9.67 -4.88
N GLU A 75 6.48 -8.49 -5.41
CA GLU A 75 5.84 -7.41 -4.66
C GLU A 75 4.77 -6.67 -5.49
N ILE A 76 3.69 -6.22 -4.83
CA ILE A 76 2.61 -5.40 -5.40
C ILE A 76 2.25 -4.29 -4.41
N THR A 77 2.25 -3.04 -4.87
CA THR A 77 1.73 -1.89 -4.11
C THR A 77 0.22 -1.78 -4.29
N ALA A 78 -0.52 -1.88 -3.21
CA ALA A 78 -1.98 -1.93 -3.15
C ALA A 78 -2.53 -0.67 -2.45
N ASN A 79 -2.28 0.51 -3.01
CA ASN A 79 -2.64 1.80 -2.41
C ASN A 79 -3.68 2.60 -3.20
N ASN A 80 -4.09 2.11 -4.37
CA ASN A 80 -4.97 2.85 -5.26
C ASN A 80 -6.16 1.98 -5.68
N PHE A 81 -7.35 2.58 -5.71
CA PHE A 81 -8.52 1.95 -6.31
C PHE A 81 -8.34 1.81 -7.82
N GLN A 82 -9.02 0.82 -8.38
CA GLN A 82 -9.11 0.57 -9.81
C GLN A 82 -10.57 0.59 -10.22
N SER A 83 -10.86 0.96 -11.46
CA SER A 83 -12.22 1.03 -12.00
C SER A 83 -12.32 0.33 -13.34
N CYS A 84 -13.55 -0.07 -13.70
CA CYS A 84 -13.88 -0.62 -15.00
C CYS A 84 -14.32 0.50 -15.96
N MET A 85 -14.39 0.20 -17.25
CA MET A 85 -14.96 1.10 -18.24
C MET A 85 -16.48 1.20 -18.05
N TYR A 86 -17.00 2.42 -17.92
CA TYR A 86 -18.43 2.72 -17.90
C TYR A 86 -18.69 4.03 -18.65
N SER A 87 -19.91 4.25 -19.13
CA SER A 87 -20.32 5.52 -19.71
C SER A 87 -20.72 6.50 -18.60
N GLU A 88 -20.17 7.70 -18.60
CA GLU A 88 -20.64 8.77 -17.71
C GLU A 88 -22.09 9.15 -18.05
N PRO A 89 -22.96 9.39 -17.05
CA PRO A 89 -24.29 9.90 -17.31
C PRO A 89 -24.18 11.27 -17.99
N LYS A 90 -24.74 11.40 -19.19
CA LYS A 90 -24.95 12.72 -19.79
C LYS A 90 -26.08 13.38 -18.99
N ASN A 91 -25.83 14.55 -18.40
CA ASN A 91 -26.92 15.37 -17.88
C ASN A 91 -27.87 15.65 -19.06
N CYS A 92 -29.09 15.12 -18.99
CA CYS A 92 -30.15 15.37 -19.96
C CYS A 92 -30.58 16.83 -19.95
#